data_AF-A0A344J3R5-F1
#
_entry.id   AF-A0A344J3R5-F1
#
_cell.length_a   1.000
_cell.length_b   1.000
_cell.length_c   1.000
_cell.angle_alpha   90.00
_cell.angle_beta   90.00
_cell.angle_gamma   90.00
#
_symmetry.space_group_name_H-M   'P 1'
#
loop_
_entity.id
_entity.type
_entity.pdbx_description
1 polymer ?
#
loop_
_entity_poly.entity_id
_entity_poly.type
_entity_poly.pdbx_seq_one_letter_code
_entity_poly.pdbx_strand_id
1 'polypeptide(L)'
;MKTLENKGFSEVGSVESTSDSASDSSRKAIGARLLVARGGDTQEGMALRMGVYKNTYSRWERGEREPSASDLIHLCREGWNINWLLTGKGPERIDAEKQGSSGAKLDPEMMQKAVESAIGVFQRFNKLPSANQLARASVLLYLLFTDNEPETAQPVDQLLARIMGEPVNADMPEPSNFPGFKGF
;
A
#
# COMPACT_ATOMS: atom_id res chain seq x y z
N MET A 1 -55.34 -28.95 39.07
CA MET A 1 -54.99 -28.10 37.92
C MET A 1 -53.95 -27.09 38.40
N LYS A 2 -52.77 -27.13 37.79
CA LYS A 2 -51.61 -26.24 38.06
C LYS A 2 -51.88 -24.84 37.48
N THR A 3 -51.32 -23.78 38.06
CA THR A 3 -50.30 -22.86 37.45
C THR A 3 -50.83 -21.41 37.51
N LEU A 4 -50.10 -20.34 37.84
CA LEU A 4 -48.79 -20.07 38.47
C LEU A 4 -48.84 -18.60 38.95
N GLU A 5 -48.15 -18.35 40.06
CA GLU A 5 -47.82 -17.02 40.58
C GLU A 5 -46.93 -16.26 39.60
N ASN A 6 -47.23 -14.98 39.40
CA ASN A 6 -46.44 -14.08 38.59
C ASN A 6 -45.29 -13.52 39.44
N LYS A 7 -44.15 -14.20 39.41
CA LYS A 7 -42.91 -13.81 40.11
C LYS A 7 -41.76 -13.96 39.12
N GLY A 8 -41.22 -12.85 38.65
CA GLY A 8 -40.02 -12.82 37.84
C GLY A 8 -40.08 -11.84 36.68
N PHE A 9 -39.74 -10.58 36.93
CA PHE A 9 -39.01 -9.79 35.94
C PHE A 9 -37.76 -9.24 36.62
N SER A 10 -36.80 -10.15 36.79
CA SER A 10 -35.42 -9.81 37.07
C SER A 10 -34.86 -9.01 35.91
N GLU A 11 -34.54 -7.75 36.17
CA GLU A 11 -33.22 -7.17 35.91
C GLU A 11 -32.33 -8.03 35.00
N VAL A 12 -32.42 -7.82 33.70
CA VAL A 12 -31.46 -8.32 32.72
C VAL A 12 -30.79 -7.11 32.06
N GLY A 13 -29.66 -6.75 32.67
CA GLY A 13 -28.42 -6.40 31.98
C GLY A 13 -28.52 -5.32 30.92
N SER A 14 -28.15 -4.10 31.31
CA SER A 14 -27.45 -3.17 30.43
C SER A 14 -26.25 -3.87 29.78
N VAL A 15 -26.43 -4.40 28.58
CA VAL A 15 -25.32 -4.89 27.73
C VAL A 15 -25.47 -4.28 26.36
N GLU A 16 -25.16 -2.99 26.26
CA GLU A 16 -24.80 -2.39 24.99
C GLU A 16 -23.96 -1.15 25.30
N SER A 17 -23.06 -0.78 24.38
CA SER A 17 -22.23 0.43 24.41
C SER A 17 -20.81 0.29 24.96
N THR A 18 -19.99 -0.57 24.36
CA THR A 18 -18.54 -0.30 24.31
C THR A 18 -17.99 -0.35 22.87
N SER A 19 -18.53 -1.21 22.00
CA SER A 19 -18.10 -1.31 20.58
C SER A 19 -18.56 -0.14 19.69
N ASP A 20 -19.70 0.49 19.99
CA ASP A 20 -20.27 1.54 19.13
C ASP A 20 -19.56 2.90 19.23
N SER A 21 -18.89 3.18 20.34
CA SER A 21 -18.24 4.47 20.56
C SER A 21 -17.02 4.68 19.65
N ALA A 22 -16.24 3.63 19.40
CA ALA A 22 -15.03 3.69 18.58
C ALA A 22 -15.35 3.78 17.08
N SER A 23 -16.39 3.06 16.62
CA SER A 23 -16.85 3.13 15.22
C SER A 23 -17.53 4.46 14.93
N ASP A 24 -18.29 5.03 15.88
CA ASP A 24 -18.87 6.38 15.76
C ASP A 24 -17.80 7.47 15.68
N SER A 25 -16.74 7.38 16.48
CA SER A 25 -15.60 8.30 16.41
C SER A 25 -14.88 8.23 15.06
N SER A 26 -14.73 7.03 14.50
CA SER A 26 -14.08 6.82 13.20
C SER A 26 -14.91 7.40 12.05
N ARG A 27 -16.23 7.18 12.06
CA ARG A 27 -17.16 7.73 11.06
C ARG A 27 -17.20 9.26 11.08
N LYS A 28 -17.22 9.87 12.26
CA LYS A 28 -17.15 11.34 12.41
C LYS A 28 -15.83 11.89 11.87
N ALA A 29 -14.72 11.19 12.09
CA ALA A 29 -13.42 11.60 11.54
C ALA A 29 -13.40 11.54 10.00
N ILE A 30 -14.00 10.51 9.39
CA ILE A 30 -14.17 10.42 7.94
C ILE A 30 -15.07 11.56 7.43
N GLY A 31 -16.19 11.81 8.11
CA GLY A 31 -17.11 12.90 7.76
C GLY A 31 -16.46 14.29 7.79
N ALA A 32 -15.64 14.56 8.82
CA ALA A 32 -14.86 15.79 8.90
C ALA A 32 -13.88 15.96 7.73
N ARG A 33 -13.22 14.88 7.30
CA ARG A 33 -12.31 14.92 6.13
C ARG A 33 -13.06 15.06 4.80
N LEU A 34 -14.27 14.52 4.69
CA LEU A 34 -15.14 14.80 3.53
C LEU A 34 -15.55 16.27 3.47
N LEU A 35 -15.79 16.90 4.61
CA LEU A 35 -16.06 18.34 4.67
C LEU A 35 -14.85 19.17 4.22
N VAL A 36 -13.64 18.77 4.61
CA VAL A 36 -12.39 19.35 4.04
C VAL A 36 -12.34 19.14 2.53
N ALA A 37 -12.65 17.93 2.05
CA ALA A 37 -12.62 17.61 0.62
C ALA A 37 -13.65 18.39 -0.21
N ARG A 38 -14.80 18.71 0.38
CA ARG A 38 -15.79 19.62 -0.23
C ARG A 38 -15.30 21.06 -0.29
N GLY A 39 -14.52 21.49 0.71
CA GLY A 39 -14.01 22.85 0.83
C GLY A 39 -15.15 23.88 0.85
N GLY A 40 -15.06 24.87 -0.06
CA GLY A 40 -16.05 25.94 -0.17
C GLY A 40 -17.31 25.59 -0.98
N ASP A 41 -17.39 24.41 -1.59
CA ASP A 41 -18.58 24.03 -2.39
C ASP A 41 -19.77 23.69 -1.46
N THR A 42 -20.99 23.80 -2.00
CA THR A 42 -22.20 23.39 -1.30
C THR A 42 -22.29 21.87 -1.20
N GLN A 43 -22.99 21.35 -0.18
CA GLN A 43 -23.24 19.89 -0.07
C GLN A 43 -23.98 19.34 -1.30
N GLU A 44 -24.82 20.17 -1.92
CA GLU A 44 -25.57 19.81 -3.12
C GLU A 44 -24.69 19.76 -4.36
N GLY A 45 -23.81 20.75 -4.54
CA GLY A 45 -22.81 20.77 -5.62
C GLY A 45 -21.85 19.59 -5.53
N MET A 46 -21.35 19.28 -4.34
CA MET A 46 -20.48 18.13 -4.13
C MET A 46 -21.22 16.81 -4.35
N ALA A 47 -22.46 16.67 -3.86
CA ALA A 47 -23.27 15.49 -4.08
C ALA A 47 -23.53 15.24 -5.58
N LEU A 48 -23.80 16.31 -6.35
CA LEU A 48 -23.97 16.23 -7.80
C LEU A 48 -22.69 15.75 -8.51
N ARG A 49 -21.52 16.28 -8.13
CA ARG A 49 -20.21 15.83 -8.65
C ARG A 49 -19.94 14.36 -8.32
N MET A 50 -20.37 13.91 -7.15
CA MET A 50 -20.27 12.53 -6.69
C MET A 50 -21.34 11.61 -7.28
N GLY A 51 -22.35 12.14 -7.98
CA GLY A 51 -23.47 11.36 -8.51
C GLY A 51 -24.39 10.77 -7.43
N VAL A 52 -24.44 11.37 -6.23
CA VAL A 52 -25.26 10.92 -5.10
C VAL A 52 -26.29 11.96 -4.69
N TYR A 53 -27.29 11.55 -3.91
CA TYR A 53 -28.24 12.49 -3.32
C TYR A 53 -27.56 13.36 -2.25
N LYS A 54 -27.96 14.63 -2.17
CA LYS A 54 -27.53 15.57 -1.12
C LYS A 54 -27.64 14.99 0.29
N ASN A 55 -28.75 14.32 0.58
CA ASN A 55 -28.98 13.70 1.89
C ASN A 55 -27.98 12.58 2.18
N THR A 56 -27.56 11.83 1.18
CA THR A 56 -26.51 10.81 1.31
C THR A 56 -25.20 11.46 1.71
N TYR A 57 -24.77 12.48 0.98
CA TYR A 57 -23.53 13.19 1.27
C TYR A 57 -23.53 13.87 2.64
N SER A 58 -24.64 14.52 3.01
CA SER A 58 -24.83 15.15 4.32
C SER A 58 -24.78 14.16 5.50
N ARG A 59 -25.23 12.91 5.30
CA ARG A 59 -25.11 11.84 6.31
C ARG A 59 -23.66 11.38 6.48
N TRP A 60 -22.86 11.41 5.41
CA TRP A 60 -21.44 11.11 5.51
C TRP A 60 -20.69 12.16 6.32
N GLU A 61 -20.91 13.45 6.05
CA GLU A 61 -20.24 14.53 6.80
C GLU A 61 -20.55 14.51 8.29
N ARG A 62 -21.78 14.11 8.66
CA ARG A 62 -22.20 13.98 10.07
C ARG A 62 -21.74 12.70 10.75
N GLY A 63 -21.09 11.78 10.02
CA GLY A 63 -20.67 10.48 10.54
C GLY A 63 -21.81 9.49 10.78
N GLU A 64 -23.03 9.80 10.31
CA GLU A 64 -24.21 8.92 10.46
C GLU A 64 -24.07 7.66 9.59
N ARG A 65 -23.34 7.78 8.46
CA ARG A 65 -23.10 6.70 7.51
C ARG A 65 -21.73 6.83 6.87
N GLU A 66 -21.12 5.71 6.49
CA GLU A 66 -19.87 5.71 5.71
C GLU A 66 -20.15 5.76 4.20
N PRO A 67 -19.23 6.35 3.42
CA PRO A 67 -19.20 6.16 1.98
C PRO A 67 -19.01 4.67 1.64
N SER A 68 -19.66 4.20 0.59
CA SER A 68 -19.44 2.85 0.07
C SER A 68 -18.09 2.75 -0.64
N ALA A 69 -17.62 1.52 -0.89
CA ALA A 69 -16.41 1.31 -1.67
C ALA A 69 -16.46 1.96 -3.07
N SER A 70 -17.62 1.99 -3.72
CA SER A 70 -17.81 2.68 -5.00
C SER A 70 -17.63 4.20 -4.87
N ASP A 71 -18.10 4.81 -3.78
CA ASP A 71 -17.95 6.24 -3.53
C ASP A 71 -16.47 6.59 -3.28
N LEU A 72 -15.75 5.72 -2.56
CA LEU A 72 -14.31 5.87 -2.33
C LEU A 72 -13.52 5.76 -3.65
N ILE A 73 -13.88 4.83 -4.54
CA ILE A 73 -13.27 4.72 -5.87
C ILE A 73 -13.50 6.00 -6.69
N HIS A 74 -14.70 6.60 -6.60
CA HIS A 74 -15.00 7.86 -7.27
C HIS A 74 -14.14 9.01 -6.73
N LEU A 75 -14.01 9.15 -5.41
CA LEU A 75 -13.12 10.14 -4.79
C LEU A 75 -11.65 9.94 -5.20
N CYS A 76 -11.20 8.69 -5.31
CA CYS A 76 -9.85 8.37 -5.78
C CYS A 76 -9.62 8.86 -7.22
N ARG A 77 -10.60 8.68 -8.11
CA ARG A 77 -10.55 9.17 -9.49
C ARG A 77 -10.51 10.69 -9.58
N GLU A 78 -11.15 11.39 -8.64
CA GLU A 78 -11.07 12.84 -8.47
C GLU A 78 -9.73 13.31 -7.86
N GLY A 79 -8.81 12.38 -7.57
CA GLY A 79 -7.45 12.65 -7.10
C GLY A 79 -7.28 12.69 -5.57
N TRP A 80 -8.27 12.25 -4.81
CA TRP A 80 -8.20 12.18 -3.34
C TRP A 80 -7.46 10.94 -2.86
N ASN A 81 -6.57 11.10 -1.87
CA ASN A 81 -5.92 9.96 -1.24
C ASN A 81 -6.86 9.27 -0.26
N ILE A 82 -7.25 8.03 -0.56
CA ILE A 82 -8.21 7.28 0.26
C ILE A 82 -7.61 6.87 1.61
N ASN A 83 -6.29 6.64 1.69
CA ASN A 83 -5.64 6.38 2.98
C ASN A 83 -5.77 7.60 3.90
N TRP A 84 -5.54 8.81 3.38
CA TRP A 84 -5.76 10.03 4.14
C TRP A 84 -7.24 10.20 4.53
N LEU A 85 -8.16 9.93 3.62
CA LEU A 85 -9.59 10.06 3.89
C LEU A 85 -10.08 9.11 4.99
N LEU A 86 -9.55 7.88 5.06
CA LEU A 86 -9.96 6.89 6.04
C LEU A 86 -9.22 7.02 7.37
N THR A 87 -7.94 7.36 7.34
CA THR A 87 -7.06 7.29 8.53
C THR A 87 -6.53 8.65 8.99
N GLY A 88 -6.61 9.68 8.16
CA GLY A 88 -5.96 10.98 8.36
C GLY A 88 -4.44 10.97 8.15
N LYS A 89 -3.86 9.85 7.69
CA LYS A 89 -2.41 9.71 7.49
C LYS A 89 -2.03 9.88 6.02
N GLY A 90 -0.84 10.45 5.81
CA GLY A 90 -0.31 10.71 4.47
C GLY A 90 -0.85 12.01 3.88
N PRO A 91 -0.55 12.27 2.60
CA PRO A 91 -0.99 13.47 1.91
C PRO A 91 -2.46 13.38 1.53
N GLU A 92 -3.12 14.54 1.51
CA GLU A 92 -4.54 14.68 1.20
C GLU A 92 -4.89 14.29 -0.24
N ARG A 93 -3.98 14.59 -1.18
CA ARG A 93 -4.16 14.37 -2.61
C ARG A 93 -3.10 13.43 -3.18
N ILE A 94 -3.48 12.64 -4.18
CA ILE A 94 -2.58 11.67 -4.83
C ILE A 94 -1.50 12.37 -5.66
N ASP A 95 -1.79 13.55 -6.20
CA ASP A 95 -0.84 14.38 -6.94
C ASP A 95 0.14 15.13 -6.02
N ALA A 96 -0.21 15.36 -4.76
CA ALA A 96 0.72 15.88 -3.75
C ALA A 96 1.88 14.88 -3.48
N GLU A 97 1.65 13.56 -3.59
CA GLU A 97 2.73 12.55 -3.59
C GLU A 97 3.60 12.64 -4.84
N LYS A 98 3.03 13.01 -6.00
CA LYS A 98 3.81 13.19 -7.24
C LYS A 98 4.65 14.46 -7.21
N GLN A 99 4.23 15.49 -6.49
CA GLN A 99 5.02 16.70 -6.25
C GLN A 99 6.00 16.54 -5.08
N GLY A 100 5.76 15.59 -4.18
CA GLY A 100 6.66 15.21 -3.08
C GLY A 100 7.61 14.03 -3.37
N SER A 101 7.44 13.31 -4.47
CA SER A 101 8.31 12.21 -4.91
C SER A 101 9.36 12.64 -5.94
N SER A 102 9.71 13.93 -5.95
CA SER A 102 11.04 14.36 -6.42
C SER A 102 12.00 14.33 -5.23
N GLY A 103 12.46 13.13 -4.90
CA GLY A 103 13.43 12.91 -3.84
C GLY A 103 13.02 11.83 -2.85
N ALA A 104 12.87 10.57 -3.31
CA ALA A 104 13.48 9.53 -2.50
C ALA A 104 14.92 9.99 -2.31
N LYS A 105 15.27 10.49 -1.12
CA LYS A 105 16.60 10.96 -0.81
C LYS A 105 17.50 9.79 -1.16
N LEU A 106 18.19 9.89 -2.30
CA LEU A 106 19.06 8.83 -2.78
C LEU A 106 20.03 8.57 -1.64
N ASP A 107 19.93 7.40 -1.03
CA ASP A 107 20.89 7.00 -0.02
C ASP A 107 22.18 6.71 -0.79
N PRO A 108 23.21 7.58 -0.69
CA PRO A 108 24.43 7.42 -1.47
C PRO A 108 25.12 6.11 -1.13
N GLU A 109 25.00 5.63 0.11
CA GLU A 109 25.62 4.38 0.55
C GLU A 109 24.90 3.17 -0.06
N MET A 110 23.57 3.22 -0.11
CA MET A 110 22.78 2.15 -0.72
C MET A 110 22.97 2.10 -2.24
N MET A 111 23.05 3.26 -2.91
CA MET A 111 23.35 3.34 -4.34
C MET A 111 24.75 2.81 -4.63
N GLN A 112 25.74 3.14 -3.79
CA GLN A 112 27.09 2.62 -3.92
C GLN A 112 27.11 1.08 -3.79
N LYS A 113 26.45 0.51 -2.78
CA LYS A 113 26.32 -0.94 -2.59
C LYS A 113 25.65 -1.62 -3.79
N ALA A 114 24.64 -0.99 -4.38
CA ALA A 114 23.97 -1.49 -5.57
C ALA A 114 24.88 -1.50 -6.81
N VAL A 115 25.68 -0.44 -7.00
CA VAL A 115 26.68 -0.37 -8.09
C VAL A 115 27.79 -1.42 -7.90
N GLU A 116 28.33 -1.55 -6.70
CA GLU A 116 29.37 -2.55 -6.38
C GLU A 116 28.85 -3.98 -6.62
N SER A 117 27.62 -4.26 -6.20
CA SER A 117 26.95 -5.54 -6.45
C SER A 117 26.73 -5.79 -7.94
N ALA A 118 26.32 -4.76 -8.70
CA ALA A 118 26.17 -4.87 -10.15
C ALA A 118 27.51 -5.21 -10.82
N ILE A 119 28.58 -4.48 -10.50
CA ILE A 119 29.92 -4.73 -11.04
C ILE A 119 30.39 -6.15 -10.68
N GLY A 120 30.25 -6.55 -9.42
CA GLY A 120 30.65 -7.88 -8.95
C GLY A 120 29.93 -9.01 -9.68
N VAL A 121 28.64 -8.82 -9.99
CA VAL A 121 27.87 -9.76 -10.82
C VAL A 121 28.48 -9.87 -12.22
N PHE A 122 28.72 -8.76 -12.91
CA PHE A 122 29.24 -8.80 -14.29
C PHE A 122 30.65 -9.41 -14.36
N GLN A 123 31.49 -9.13 -13.35
CA GLN A 123 32.81 -9.72 -13.22
C GLN A 123 32.78 -11.25 -13.05
N ARG A 124 31.79 -11.81 -12.33
CA ARG A 124 31.60 -13.27 -12.21
C ARG A 124 31.34 -13.95 -13.55
N PHE A 125 30.71 -13.24 -14.48
CA PHE A 125 30.49 -13.73 -15.85
C PHE A 125 31.61 -13.35 -16.83
N ASN A 126 32.74 -12.83 -16.33
CA ASN A 126 33.88 -12.35 -17.12
C ASN A 126 33.47 -11.35 -18.23
N LYS A 127 32.42 -10.56 -17.99
CA LYS A 127 31.92 -9.53 -18.90
C LYS A 127 32.09 -8.15 -18.26
N LEU A 128 32.56 -7.19 -19.03
CA LEU A 128 32.53 -5.77 -18.63
C LEU A 128 31.16 -5.19 -19.00
N PRO A 129 30.43 -4.59 -18.04
CA PRO A 129 29.13 -4.01 -18.36
C PRO A 129 29.32 -2.74 -19.19
N SER A 130 28.46 -2.55 -20.20
CA SER A 130 28.27 -1.23 -20.79
C SER A 130 27.65 -0.26 -19.77
N ALA A 131 27.83 1.05 -19.97
CA ALA A 131 27.27 2.07 -19.07
C ALA A 131 25.77 1.92 -18.85
N ASN A 132 25.02 1.51 -19.88
CA ASN A 132 23.57 1.29 -19.79
C ASN A 132 23.24 0.04 -18.96
N GLN A 133 23.97 -1.07 -19.17
CA GLN A 133 23.78 -2.29 -18.38
C GLN A 133 24.09 -2.06 -16.91
N LEU A 134 25.16 -1.32 -16.61
CA LEU A 134 25.52 -0.97 -15.25
C LEU A 134 24.45 -0.09 -14.58
N ALA A 135 23.96 0.94 -15.29
CA ALA A 135 22.91 1.82 -14.77
C ALA A 135 21.61 1.03 -14.48
N ARG A 136 21.17 0.17 -15.40
CA ARG A 136 19.95 -0.63 -15.22
C ARG A 136 20.08 -1.63 -14.08
N ALA A 137 21.21 -2.33 -13.97
CA ALA A 137 21.44 -3.29 -12.89
C ALA A 137 21.51 -2.58 -11.53
N SER A 138 22.18 -1.43 -11.44
CA SER A 138 22.33 -0.66 -10.20
C SER A 138 20.98 -0.14 -9.69
N VAL A 139 20.12 0.36 -10.59
CA VAL A 139 18.76 0.81 -10.20
C VAL A 139 17.92 -0.35 -9.66
N LEU A 140 17.97 -1.51 -10.31
CA LEU A 140 17.18 -2.66 -9.86
C LEU A 140 17.67 -3.21 -8.52
N LEU A 141 18.99 -3.28 -8.33
CA LEU A 141 19.56 -3.70 -7.04
C LEU A 141 19.25 -2.70 -5.93
N TYR A 142 19.27 -1.39 -6.22
CA TYR A 142 18.87 -0.37 -5.26
C TYR A 142 17.41 -0.57 -4.82
N LEU A 143 16.49 -0.78 -5.79
CA LEU A 143 15.07 -1.03 -5.48
C LEU A 143 14.88 -2.32 -4.67
N LEU A 144 15.58 -3.40 -5.04
CA LEU A 144 15.54 -4.65 -4.28
C LEU A 144 16.09 -4.50 -2.85
N PHE A 145 17.14 -3.68 -2.67
CA PHE A 145 17.69 -3.41 -1.36
C PHE A 145 16.75 -2.55 -0.51
N THR A 146 16.01 -1.63 -1.12
CA THR A 146 15.02 -0.81 -0.43
C THR A 146 13.70 -1.53 -0.13
N ASP A 147 13.32 -2.55 -0.90
CA ASP A 147 12.02 -3.26 -0.82
C ASP A 147 12.03 -4.53 0.05
N ASN A 148 13.06 -4.80 0.86
CA ASN A 148 13.13 -6.04 1.66
C ASN A 148 12.02 -6.16 2.75
N GLU A 149 10.91 -6.83 2.41
CA GLU A 149 10.36 -7.94 3.21
C GLU A 149 11.10 -9.23 2.75
N PRO A 150 11.74 -9.98 3.66
CA PRO A 150 12.79 -10.97 3.34
C PRO A 150 12.32 -12.27 2.64
N GLU A 151 11.05 -12.39 2.23
CA GLU A 151 10.47 -13.71 1.94
C GLU A 151 10.23 -14.05 0.46
N THR A 152 10.44 -13.14 -0.49
CA THR A 152 10.22 -13.45 -1.93
C THR A 152 11.35 -12.99 -2.85
N ALA A 153 12.59 -13.06 -2.38
CA ALA A 153 13.76 -12.84 -3.23
C ALA A 153 13.85 -13.95 -4.29
N GLN A 154 13.26 -13.71 -5.46
CA GLN A 154 13.73 -14.36 -6.69
C GLN A 154 15.25 -14.19 -6.73
N PRO A 155 16.05 -15.26 -6.91
CA PRO A 155 17.50 -15.15 -6.92
C PRO A 155 17.92 -14.07 -7.92
N VAL A 156 18.75 -13.13 -7.48
CA VAL A 156 19.22 -11.99 -8.26
C VAL A 156 19.70 -12.42 -9.65
N ASP A 157 20.29 -13.62 -9.73
CA ASP A 157 20.75 -14.29 -10.94
C ASP A 157 19.66 -14.48 -12.03
N GLN A 158 18.41 -14.76 -11.64
CA GLN A 158 17.29 -14.96 -12.57
C GLN A 158 16.79 -13.63 -13.17
N LEU A 159 16.78 -12.56 -12.37
CA LEU A 159 16.45 -11.22 -12.83
C LEU A 159 17.51 -10.69 -13.82
N LEU A 160 18.78 -11.03 -13.57
CA LEU A 160 19.90 -10.67 -14.42
C LEU A 160 19.89 -11.37 -15.78
N ALA A 161 19.55 -12.66 -15.85
CA ALA A 161 19.43 -13.40 -17.11
C ALA A 161 18.43 -12.72 -18.08
N ARG A 162 17.32 -12.21 -17.52
CA ARG A 162 16.28 -11.52 -18.28
C ARG A 162 16.70 -10.12 -18.77
N ILE A 163 17.50 -9.40 -17.99
CA ILE A 163 18.07 -8.09 -18.37
C ILE A 163 19.13 -8.25 -19.47
N MET A 164 19.85 -9.36 -19.45
CA MET A 164 20.90 -9.69 -20.42
C MET A 164 20.35 -10.21 -21.75
N GLY A 165 19.03 -10.44 -21.87
CA GLY A 165 18.41 -10.97 -23.09
C GLY A 165 18.75 -12.43 -23.38
N GLU A 166 19.30 -13.16 -22.40
CA GLU A 166 19.62 -14.58 -22.56
C GLU A 166 18.38 -15.43 -22.19
N PRO A 167 18.01 -16.44 -23.01
CA PRO A 167 16.92 -17.34 -22.63
C PRO A 167 17.32 -18.11 -21.38
N VAL A 168 16.40 -18.16 -20.40
CA VAL A 168 16.52 -19.02 -19.23
C VAL A 168 16.44 -20.48 -19.73
N ASN A 169 17.58 -21.06 -20.08
CA ASN A 169 17.67 -22.45 -20.50
C ASN A 169 17.50 -23.36 -19.28
N ALA A 170 16.54 -24.27 -19.38
CA ALA A 170 16.08 -25.20 -18.35
C ALA A 170 17.07 -26.34 -18.02
N ASP A 171 18.36 -26.16 -18.27
CA ASP A 171 19.36 -27.24 -18.26
C ASP A 171 20.65 -26.82 -17.55
N MET A 172 20.52 -26.24 -16.35
CA MET A 172 21.65 -26.16 -15.42
C MET A 172 21.80 -27.52 -14.71
N PRO A 173 23.00 -28.14 -14.72
CA PRO A 173 23.22 -29.35 -13.95
C PRO A 173 23.10 -29.03 -12.45
N GLU A 174 22.45 -29.93 -11.71
CA GLU A 174 22.28 -29.80 -10.27
C GLU A 174 23.62 -29.53 -9.56
N PRO A 175 23.62 -28.73 -8.46
CA PRO A 175 24.82 -28.27 -7.78
C PRO A 175 25.69 -29.38 -7.16
N SER A 176 25.31 -30.64 -7.30
CA SER A 176 26.01 -31.82 -6.80
C SER A 176 27.19 -32.27 -7.68
N ASN A 177 27.39 -31.71 -8.89
CA ASN A 177 28.42 -32.20 -9.82
C ASN A 177 29.60 -31.24 -10.08
N PHE A 178 29.89 -30.32 -9.16
CA PHE A 178 31.13 -29.53 -9.21
C PHE A 178 32.27 -30.27 -8.49
N PRO A 179 33.34 -30.70 -9.18
CA PRO A 179 34.53 -31.21 -8.52
C PRO A 179 35.26 -30.04 -7.87
N GLY A 180 35.14 -29.89 -6.55
CA GLY A 180 35.87 -28.87 -5.79
C GLY A 180 35.20 -28.36 -4.52
N PHE A 181 33.93 -28.68 -4.27
CA PHE A 181 33.26 -28.27 -3.02
C PHE A 181 33.66 -29.20 -1.86
N LYS A 182 34.83 -28.94 -1.25
CA LYS A 182 35.10 -29.35 0.13
C LYS A 182 34.76 -28.16 1.03
N GLY A 183 33.82 -28.41 1.93
CA GLY A 183 33.18 -27.38 2.75
C GLY A 183 34.13 -26.58 3.62
N PHE A 184 33.68 -25.36 3.90
CA PHE A 184 33.90 -24.59 5.11
C PHE A 184 32.65 -23.74 5.35
#